data_AF-A0A947C2Z6-F1
#
_entry.id   AF-A0A947C2Z6-F1
#
_cell.length_a   1.000
_cell.length_b   1.000
_cell.length_c   1.000
_cell.angle_alpha   90.00
_cell.angle_beta   90.00
_cell.angle_gamma   90.00
#
_symmetry.space_group_name_H-M   'P 1'
#
loop_
_entity.id
_entity.type
_entity.pdbx_description
1 polymer ?
#
loop_
_entity_poly.entity_id
_entity_poly.type
_entity_poly.pdbx_seq_one_letter_code
_entity_poly.pdbx_strand_id
1 'polypeptide(L)' 'MISPPPSIIELVSNIKADAIWKNWLNLVSIEVNSFTAPSYTTTERNALTAVNGMIIYNTTTNVFNFYENGAWVTK' A
#
# COMPACT_ATOMS: atom_id res chain seq x y z
N MET A 1 -25.76 41.33 25.71
CA MET A 1 -24.37 40.98 26.09
C MET A 1 -23.83 40.07 25.01
N ILE A 2 -22.79 40.49 24.29
CA ILE A 2 -22.21 39.71 23.19
C ILE A 2 -21.28 38.65 23.80
N SER A 3 -21.42 37.39 23.39
CA SER A 3 -20.54 36.31 23.83
C SER A 3 -19.08 36.69 23.54
N PRO A 4 -18.15 36.49 24.48
CA PRO A 4 -16.74 36.74 24.22
C PRO A 4 -16.28 35.86 23.03
N PRO A 5 -15.39 36.38 22.17
CA PRO A 5 -14.81 35.58 21.10
C PRO A 5 -14.07 34.39 21.71
N PRO A 6 -14.10 33.21 21.06
CA PRO A 6 -13.44 32.02 21.58
C PRO A 6 -11.96 32.29 21.80
N SER A 7 -11.45 31.78 22.91
CA SER A 7 -10.04 31.92 23.25
C SER A 7 -9.17 31.18 22.24
N ILE A 8 -7.90 31.59 22.10
CA ILE A 8 -6.94 30.88 21.23
C ILE A 8 -6.84 29.40 21.65
N ILE A 9 -7.01 29.07 22.93
CA ILE A 9 -7.00 27.70 23.45
C ILE A 9 -8.22 26.90 22.98
N GLU A 10 -9.41 27.52 22.92
CA GLU A 10 -10.63 26.87 22.38
C GLU A 10 -10.55 26.69 20.86
N LEU A 11 -9.98 27.66 20.15
CA LEU A 11 -9.72 27.56 18.71
C LEU A 11 -8.72 26.43 18.40
N VAL A 12 -7.69 26.27 19.23
CA VAL A 12 -6.69 25.20 19.11
C VAL A 12 -7.23 23.84 19.57
N SER A 13 -8.19 23.79 20.49
CA SER A 13 -8.87 22.53 20.82
C SER A 13 -9.81 22.07 19.70
N ASN A 14 -10.43 23.00 18.97
CA ASN A 14 -11.28 22.70 17.82
C ASN A 14 -10.50 22.25 16.58
N ILE A 15 -9.19 22.43 16.58
CA ILE A 15 -8.24 21.89 15.59
C ILE A 15 -7.95 20.39 15.84
N LYS A 16 -8.29 19.86 17.02
CA LYS A 16 -7.92 18.48 17.42
C LYS A 16 -8.88 17.39 16.94
N ALA A 17 -10.10 17.74 16.51
CA ALA A 17 -11.13 16.76 16.16
C ALA A 17 -11.02 16.24 14.71
N ASP A 18 -10.22 16.90 13.87
CA ASP A 18 -10.24 16.72 12.43
C ASP A 18 -8.83 16.93 11.86
N ALA A 19 -8.16 15.80 11.60
CA ALA A 19 -6.93 15.67 10.80
C ALA A 19 -5.59 16.18 11.37
N ILE A 20 -5.53 17.13 12.30
CA ILE A 20 -4.22 17.74 12.66
C ILE A 20 -3.35 16.86 13.58
N TRP A 21 -3.90 15.96 14.41
CA TRP A 21 -3.07 15.02 15.20
C TRP A 21 -2.59 13.79 14.42
N LYS A 22 -3.23 13.45 13.30
CA LYS A 22 -2.80 12.30 12.47
C LYS A 22 -1.46 12.58 11.76
N ASN A 23 -1.13 13.86 11.55
CA ASN A 23 0.11 14.28 10.89
C ASN A 23 1.28 14.55 11.86
N TRP A 24 1.05 14.61 13.18
CA TRP A 24 2.11 14.85 14.18
C TRP A 24 2.77 13.57 14.74
N LEU A 25 2.39 12.40 14.22
CA LEU A 25 3.01 11.11 14.53
C LEU A 25 3.40 10.31 13.27
N ASN A 26 3.34 10.92 12.08
CA ASN A 26 3.70 10.30 10.80
C ASN A 26 3.35 8.81 10.70
N LEU A 27 2.12 8.45 11.06
CA LEU A 27 1.57 7.17 10.62
C LEU A 27 1.11 7.41 9.19
N VAL A 28 2.04 7.38 8.25
CA VAL A 28 1.73 7.28 6.81
C VAL A 28 0.94 5.99 6.66
N SER A 29 -0.38 6.10 6.75
CA SER A 29 -1.27 4.99 6.42
C SER A 29 -1.19 4.84 4.92
N ILE A 30 -0.38 3.89 4.46
CA ILE A 30 -0.37 3.50 3.05
C ILE A 30 -1.63 2.66 2.85
N GLU A 31 -2.69 3.29 2.35
CA GLU A 31 -3.91 2.61 1.97
C GLU A 31 -3.73 1.98 0.58
N VAL A 32 -3.22 0.75 0.54
CA VAL A 32 -3.14 -0.02 -0.71
C VAL A 32 -4.48 -0.72 -0.93
N ASN A 33 -5.36 -0.11 -1.73
CA ASN A 33 -6.69 -0.68 -2.00
C ASN A 33 -6.64 -1.96 -2.86
N SER A 34 -5.65 -2.08 -3.74
CA SER A 34 -5.43 -3.29 -4.53
C SER A 34 -3.97 -3.38 -4.98
N PHE A 35 -3.52 -4.62 -5.18
CA PHE A 35 -2.22 -4.94 -5.78
C PHE A 35 -2.45 -5.76 -7.05
N THR A 36 -1.88 -5.29 -8.16
CA THR A 36 -1.93 -6.00 -9.45
C THR A 36 -0.54 -6.52 -9.79
N ALA A 37 -0.38 -7.83 -9.84
CA ALA A 37 0.88 -8.44 -10.28
C ALA A 37 1.03 -8.32 -11.81
N PRO A 38 2.25 -8.14 -12.33
CA PRO A 38 2.54 -8.29 -13.75
C PRO A 38 2.07 -9.65 -14.26
N SER A 39 1.47 -9.67 -15.46
CA SER A 39 0.92 -10.87 -16.08
C SER A 39 1.79 -11.31 -17.26
N TYR A 40 2.16 -12.58 -17.28
CA TYR A 40 3.03 -13.17 -18.30
C TYR A 40 2.57 -14.56 -18.68
N THR A 41 2.84 -14.99 -19.90
CA THR A 41 2.82 -16.42 -20.25
C THR A 41 4.00 -17.14 -19.59
N THR A 42 3.95 -18.48 -19.55
CA THR A 42 5.05 -19.30 -19.04
C THR A 42 6.37 -19.04 -19.77
N THR A 43 6.32 -18.80 -21.08
CA THR A 43 7.48 -18.50 -21.91
C THR A 43 8.07 -17.12 -21.57
N GLU A 44 7.23 -16.09 -21.47
CA GLU A 44 7.68 -14.73 -21.11
C GLU A 44 8.27 -14.69 -19.70
N ARG A 45 7.64 -15.36 -18.73
CA ARG A 45 8.16 -15.50 -17.37
C ARG A 45 9.56 -16.15 -17.36
N ASN A 46 9.77 -17.18 -18.16
CA ASN A 46 11.07 -17.87 -18.24
C ASN A 46 12.17 -17.00 -18.85
N ALA A 47 11.81 -15.97 -19.62
CA ALA A 47 12.77 -15.02 -20.18
C ALA A 47 13.17 -13.92 -19.18
N LEU A 48 12.49 -13.82 -18.02
CA LEU A 48 12.81 -12.82 -17.00
C LEU A 48 14.07 -13.18 -16.22
N THR A 49 14.89 -12.17 -15.92
CA THR A 49 15.90 -12.25 -14.86
C THR A 49 15.21 -12.14 -13.51
N ALA A 50 14.67 -13.26 -13.03
CA ALA A 50 13.90 -13.31 -11.79
C ALA A 50 14.78 -13.08 -10.54
N VAL A 51 14.21 -12.43 -9.52
CA VAL A 51 14.83 -12.21 -8.22
C VAL A 51 13.96 -12.80 -7.12
N ASN A 52 14.58 -13.33 -6.05
CA ASN A 52 13.84 -13.94 -4.94
C ASN A 52 12.83 -12.93 -4.36
N GLY A 53 11.58 -13.37 -4.19
CA GLY A 53 10.45 -12.54 -3.75
C GLY A 53 9.62 -11.93 -4.88
N MET A 54 9.97 -12.16 -6.16
CA MET A 54 9.15 -11.72 -7.28
C MET A 54 7.81 -12.48 -7.34
N ILE A 55 6.72 -11.74 -7.61
CA ILE A 55 5.36 -12.27 -7.76
C ILE A 55 4.82 -11.88 -9.13
N ILE A 56 4.32 -12.85 -9.88
CA ILE A 56 3.68 -12.64 -11.19
C ILE A 56 2.40 -13.48 -11.31
N TYR A 57 1.49 -13.09 -12.21
CA TYR A 57 0.35 -13.91 -12.60
C TYR A 57 0.66 -14.61 -13.93
N ASN A 58 0.64 -15.94 -13.96
CA ASN A 58 0.94 -16.70 -15.16
C ASN A 58 -0.35 -16.96 -15.94
N THR A 59 -0.49 -16.36 -17.12
CA THR A 59 -1.69 -16.45 -17.97
C THR A 59 -1.79 -17.75 -18.74
N THR A 60 -0.72 -18.55 -18.82
CA THR A 60 -0.77 -19.89 -19.41
C THR A 60 -1.39 -20.89 -18.43
N THR A 61 -1.04 -20.79 -17.16
CA THR A 61 -1.50 -21.71 -16.10
C THR A 61 -2.62 -21.11 -15.24
N ASN A 62 -2.97 -19.84 -15.46
CA ASN A 62 -3.96 -19.06 -14.72
C ASN A 62 -3.77 -19.05 -13.20
N VAL A 63 -2.51 -19.04 -12.75
CA VAL A 63 -2.14 -19.05 -11.33
C VAL A 63 -1.03 -18.06 -11.04
N PHE A 64 -0.94 -17.61 -9.78
CA PHE A 64 0.21 -16.85 -9.32
C PHE A 64 1.46 -17.72 -9.28
N ASN A 65 2.59 -17.14 -9.68
CA ASN A 65 3.90 -17.75 -9.54
C ASN A 65 4.76 -16.84 -8.67
N PHE A 66 5.47 -17.47 -7.74
CA PHE A 66 6.39 -16.82 -6.80
C PHE A 66 7.80 -17.31 -7.11
N TYR A 67 8.78 -16.42 -7.14
CA TYR A 67 10.17 -16.83 -7.30
C TYR A 67 10.84 -16.95 -5.93
N GLU A 68 11.14 -18.18 -5.51
CA GLU A 68 11.79 -18.48 -4.23
C GLU A 68 12.93 -19.48 -4.43
N ASN A 69 14.04 -19.26 -3.73
CA ASN A 69 15.22 -20.12 -3.78
C ASN A 69 15.72 -20.44 -5.21
N GLY A 70 15.65 -19.46 -6.12
CA GLY A 70 16.10 -19.63 -7.50
C GLY A 70 15.14 -20.39 -8.43
N ALA A 71 13.91 -20.67 -7.98
CA ALA A 71 12.91 -21.38 -8.78
C ALA A 71 11.54 -20.71 -8.72
N TRP A 72 10.75 -20.90 -9.78
CA TRP A 72 9.33 -20.52 -9.80
C TRP A 72 8.50 -21.60 -9.11
N VAL A 73 7.71 -21.20 -8.12
CA VAL A 73 6.76 -22.06 -7.42
C VAL A 73 5.33 -21.51 -7.58
N THR A 74 4.35 -22.40 -7.45
CA THR A 74 2.93 -22.03 -7.32
C THR A 74 2.53 -22.27 -5.86
N LYS A 75 1.82 -21.32 -5.28
CA LYS A 75 1.26 -21.41 -3.93
C LYS A 75 -0.22 -21.03 -4.00
#